data_AF-A0A3D2B2U5-F1
#
_entry.id   AF-A0A3D2B2U5-F1
#
_cell.length_a   1.000
_cell.length_b   1.000
_cell.length_c   1.000
_cell.angle_alpha   90.00
_cell.angle_beta   90.00
_cell.angle_gamma   90.00
#
_symmetry.space_group_name_H-M   'P 1'
#
loop_
_entity.id
_entity.type
_entity.pdbx_description
1 polymer ?
#
loop_
_entity_poly.entity_id
_entity_poly.type
_entity_poly.pdbx_seq_one_letter_code
_entity_poly.pdbx_strand_id
1 'polypeptide(L)' 'MSGSSKALSRRRLLQGAGAMWLLSVSQVGFAAVSQVVAVRVWPSSTYTRVTVESNRVLNYKQFALSNPERVVVD' A
#
# COMPACT_ATOMS: atom_id res chain seq x y z
N MET A 1 -20.78 -48.71 -25.68
CA MET A 1 -19.69 -49.03 -24.75
C MET A 1 -18.74 -47.84 -24.67
N SER A 2 -18.42 -47.43 -23.44
CA SER A 2 -17.36 -46.49 -23.03
C SER A 2 -17.47 -45.04 -23.55
N GLY A 3 -18.20 -44.22 -22.79
CA GLY A 3 -18.00 -42.77 -22.81
C GLY A 3 -16.62 -42.46 -22.22
N SER A 4 -15.66 -42.11 -23.07
CA SER A 4 -14.36 -41.61 -22.64
C SER A 4 -14.56 -40.20 -22.06
N SER A 5 -14.96 -40.15 -20.79
CA SER A 5 -14.77 -38.95 -19.98
C SER A 5 -13.28 -38.64 -20.05
N LYS A 6 -12.89 -37.55 -20.72
CA LYS A 6 -11.56 -36.97 -20.56
C LYS A 6 -11.47 -36.46 -19.13
N ALA A 7 -11.31 -37.39 -18.20
CA ALA A 7 -10.99 -37.15 -16.81
C ALA A 7 -9.83 -36.18 -16.83
N LEU A 8 -10.01 -35.03 -16.18
CA LEU A 8 -8.99 -34.01 -16.03
C LEU A 8 -7.64 -34.69 -15.81
N SER A 9 -6.75 -34.57 -16.80
CA SER A 9 -5.49 -35.31 -16.79
C SER A 9 -4.79 -35.04 -15.45
N ARG A 10 -4.35 -36.08 -14.76
CA ARG A 10 -3.62 -35.99 -13.47
C ARG A 10 -2.51 -34.92 -13.52
N ARG A 11 -1.87 -34.77 -14.68
CA ARG A 11 -0.86 -33.74 -14.96
C ARG A 11 -1.41 -32.31 -14.84
N ARG A 12 -2.62 -32.04 -15.35
CA ARG A 12 -3.28 -30.72 -15.23
C ARG A 12 -3.67 -30.43 -13.79
N LEU A 13 -4.08 -31.43 -13.01
CA LEU A 13 -4.36 -31.27 -11.59
C LEU A 13 -3.10 -30.93 -10.80
N LEU A 14 -1.99 -31.62 -11.05
CA LEU A 14 -0.70 -31.34 -10.41
C LEU A 14 -0.15 -29.96 -10.82
N GLN A 15 -0.30 -29.58 -12.09
CA GLN A 15 0.08 -28.25 -12.56
C GLN A 15 -0.77 -27.14 -11.93
N GLY A 16 -2.09 -27.35 -11.81
CA GLY A 16 -3.00 -26.41 -11.15
C GLY A 16 -2.69 -26.27 -9.66
N ALA A 17 -2.49 -27.39 -8.95
CA ALA A 17 -2.11 -27.39 -7.54
C ALA A 17 -0.76 -26.68 -7.31
N GLY A 18 0.24 -26.94 -8.16
CA GLY A 18 1.53 -26.26 -8.11
C GLY A 18 1.41 -24.75 -8.38
N ALA A 19 0.60 -24.34 -9.35
CA ALA A 19 0.33 -22.93 -9.63
C ALA A 19 -0.39 -22.24 -8.45
N MET A 20 -1.37 -22.90 -7.83
CA MET A 20 -2.04 -22.38 -6.62
C MET A 20 -1.07 -22.27 -5.45
N TRP A 21 -0.15 -23.22 -5.30
CA TRP A 21 0.85 -23.18 -4.23
C TRP A 21 1.85 -22.03 -4.44
N LEU A 22 2.29 -21.79 -5.68
CA LEU A 22 3.14 -20.65 -6.01
C LEU A 22 2.45 -19.30 -5.75
N LEU A 23 1.15 -19.19 -6.02
CA LEU A 23 0.36 -18.00 -5.70
C LEU A 23 0.15 -17.79 -4.19
N SER A 24 0.24 -18.85 -3.37
CA SER A 24 0.16 -18.73 -1.90
C SER A 24 1.43 -18.12 -1.27
N VAL A 25 2.57 -18.22 -1.95
CA VAL A 25 3.86 -17.65 -1.52
C VAL A 25 4.10 -16.28 -2.14
N SER A 26 3.38 -15.94 -3.21
CA SER A 26 3.36 -14.57 -3.73
C SER A 26 2.75 -13.66 -2.68
N GLN A 27 3.55 -12.73 -2.13
CA GLN A 27 3.08 -11.73 -1.19
C GLN A 27 2.10 -10.78 -1.89
N VAL A 28 0.82 -11.16 -1.91
CA VAL A 28 -0.30 -10.31 -2.32
C VAL A 28 -0.45 -9.22 -1.25
N GLY A 29 0.40 -8.19 -1.29
CA GLY A 29 0.38 -7.20 -0.20
C GLY A 29 1.50 -6.16 -0.15
N PHE A 30 2.54 -6.24 -1.00
CA PHE A 30 3.52 -5.14 -1.08
C PHE A 30 3.06 -3.96 -1.93
N ALA A 31 1.75 -3.77 -2.09
CA ALA A 31 1.23 -2.54 -2.65
C ALA A 31 1.39 -1.44 -1.59
N ALA A 32 2.53 -0.73 -1.67
CA ALA A 32 2.88 0.50 -0.98
C ALA A 32 2.57 0.55 0.52
N VAL A 33 3.60 0.35 1.35
CA VAL A 33 3.58 0.87 2.73
C VAL A 33 3.62 2.40 2.63
N SER A 34 2.50 3.05 2.30
CA SER A 34 2.44 4.51 2.24
C SER A 34 2.73 5.03 3.64
N GLN A 35 3.87 5.68 3.83
CA GLN A 35 4.20 6.25 5.13
C GLN A 35 3.14 7.29 5.53
N VAL A 36 2.69 8.10 4.58
CA VAL A 36 1.60 9.07 4.78
C VAL A 36 0.30 8.55 4.17
N VAL A 37 -0.73 8.46 5.00
CA VAL A 37 -2.08 7.97 4.66
C VAL A 37 -2.98 9.10 4.17
N ALA A 38 -2.91 10.27 4.82
CA ALA A 38 -3.75 11.41 4.46
C ALA A 38 -3.11 12.74 4.88
N VAL A 39 -3.47 13.81 4.18
CA VAL A 39 -3.13 15.19 4.54
C VAL A 39 -4.40 16.03 4.54
N ARG A 40 -4.62 16.80 5.61
CA ARG A 40 -5.80 17.67 5.77
C ARG A 40 -5.36 19.08 6.15
N VAL A 41 -6.03 20.07 5.59
CA VAL A 41 -5.82 21.48 5.90
C VAL A 41 -7.13 22.07 6.41
N TRP A 42 -7.08 22.66 7.59
CA TRP A 42 -8.19 23.34 8.25
C TRP A 42 -7.86 24.83 8.37
N PRO A 43 -8.27 25.65 7.40
CA PRO A 43 -8.03 27.07 7.43
C PRO A 43 -8.97 27.76 8.42
N SER A 44 -8.43 28.69 9.20
CA SER A 44 -9.19 29.63 10.03
C SER A 44 -8.42 30.95 10.10
N SER A 45 -9.12 32.05 10.40
CA SER A 45 -8.53 33.37 10.54
C SER A 45 -7.49 33.45 11.67
N THR A 46 -7.66 32.64 12.72
CA THR A 46 -6.80 32.67 13.90
C THR A 46 -5.62 31.71 13.80
N TYR A 47 -5.79 30.59 13.08
CA TYR A 47 -4.73 29.62 12.81
C TYR A 47 -5.12 28.72 11.65
N THR A 48 -4.14 28.22 10.92
CA THR A 48 -4.34 27.12 9.96
C THR A 48 -3.75 25.85 10.54
N ARG A 49 -4.55 24.78 10.64
CA ARG A 49 -4.07 23.46 11.08
C ARG A 49 -3.81 22.57 9.88
N VAL A 50 -2.61 22.02 9.81
CA VAL A 50 -2.24 20.97 8.86
C VAL A 50 -2.07 19.66 9.64
N THR A 51 -2.75 18.61 9.21
CA THR A 51 -2.66 17.27 9.82
C THR A 51 -2.13 16.29 8.79
N VAL A 52 -1.04 15.62 9.12
CA VAL A 52 -0.43 14.55 8.33
C VAL A 52 -0.66 13.24 9.08
N GLU A 53 -1.49 12.38 8.52
CA GLU A 53 -1.79 11.06 9.06
C GLU A 53 -0.81 10.04 8.48
N SER A 54 -0.21 9.22 9.33
CA SER A 54 0.84 8.27 8.95
C SER A 54 0.60 6.93 9.64
N ASN A 55 0.88 5.83 8.94
CA ASN A 55 0.78 4.48 9.49
C ASN A 55 1.95 4.11 10.41
N ARG A 56 2.96 4.99 10.51
CA ARG A 56 4.13 4.87 11.40
C ARG A 56 4.42 6.19 12.09
N VAL A 57 5.15 6.16 13.20
CA VAL A 57 5.59 7.39 13.88
C VAL A 57 6.50 8.21 12.96
N LEU A 58 6.17 9.49 12.78
CA LEU A 58 6.97 10.43 11.99
C LEU A 58 8.03 11.08 12.88
N ASN A 59 9.30 10.93 12.51
CA ASN A 59 10.37 11.77 13.03
C ASN A 59 10.44 13.00 12.14
N TYR A 60 10.27 14.20 12.70
CA TYR A 60 10.23 15.42 11.90
C TYR A 60 11.02 16.56 12.53
N LYS A 61 11.42 17.53 11.69
CA LYS A 61 12.00 18.81 12.12
C LYS A 61 11.22 19.97 11.51
N GLN A 62 10.93 20.97 12.32
CA GLN A 62 10.25 22.19 11.87
C GLN A 62 11.20 23.38 11.94
N PHE A 63 11.25 24.17 10.87
CA PHE A 63 11.98 25.43 10.83
C PHE A 63 11.33 26.44 9.87
N ALA A 64 11.74 27.70 9.99
CA ALA A 64 11.29 28.78 9.14
C ALA A 64 12.41 29.24 8.21
N LEU A 65 12.06 29.59 6.98
CA LEU A 65 12.95 30.22 6.01
C LEU A 65 12.40 31.60 5.67
N SER A 66 13.30 32.55 5.44
CA SER A 66 12.96 33.89 4.95
C SER A 66 13.26 34.02 3.45
N ASN A 67 12.73 35.09 2.83
CA ASN A 67 12.93 35.43 1.42
C ASN A 67 12.52 34.33 0.42
N PRO A 68 11.24 33.92 0.34
CA PRO A 68 10.08 34.39 1.10
C PRO A 68 9.86 33.60 2.40
N GLU A 69 9.01 34.14 3.27
CA GLU A 69 8.58 33.49 4.52
C GLU A 69 7.91 32.14 4.24
N ARG A 70 8.52 31.07 4.76
CA ARG A 70 8.07 29.68 4.58
C ARG A 70 8.25 28.92 5.88
N VAL A 71 7.30 28.04 6.18
CA VAL A 71 7.45 27.01 7.22
C VAL A 71 7.73 25.69 6.53
N VAL A 72 8.79 25.00 6.95
CA VAL A 72 9.21 23.70 6.41
C VAL A 72 9.10 22.66 7.50
N VAL A 73 8.64 21.46 7.11
CA VAL A 73 8.58 20.27 7.97
C VAL A 73 9.27 19.14 7.21
N ASP A 74 10.47 18.77 7.66
CA ASP A 74 11.28 17.67 7.13
C ASP A 74 11.03 16.37 7.89
#